data_AF-A0A3D1PLF3-F1
#
_entry.id   AF-A0A3D1PLF3-F1
#
_cell.length_a   1.000
_cell.length_b   1.000
_cell.length_c   1.000
_cell.angle_alpha   90.00
_cell.angle_beta   90.00
_cell.angle_gamma   90.00
#
_symmetry.space_group_name_H-M   'P 1'
#
loop_
_entity.id
_entity.type
_entity.pdbx_description
1 polymer ?
#
loop_
_entity_poly.entity_id
_entity_poly.type
_entity_poly.pdbx_seq_one_letter_code
_entity_poly.pdbx_strand_id
1 'polypeptide(L)' 'AQVDAAGVYHNCSTRFADGFRYGFGAEVGISTQKMPPRGPVGLEGLVTYKYQLVGDGHIAATYTGANAKPFTHQDLD' A
#
# COMPACT_ATOMS: atom_id res chain seq x y z
N ALA A 1 -5.05 16.03 -10.57
CA ALA A 1 -6.16 15.67 -11.48
C ALA A 1 -7.35 16.57 -11.15
N GLN A 2 -8.10 17.07 -12.15
CA GLN A 2 -9.28 17.91 -11.90
C GLN A 2 -10.49 17.10 -11.38
N VAL A 3 -10.48 15.77 -11.54
CA VAL A 3 -11.54 14.85 -11.09
C VAL A 3 -10.98 13.93 -10.00
N ASP A 4 -11.56 13.97 -8.80
CA ASP A 4 -11.21 13.10 -7.66
C ASP A 4 -12.26 12.00 -7.47
N ALA A 5 -12.04 10.86 -8.14
CA ALA A 5 -12.93 9.70 -8.11
C ALA A 5 -12.12 8.39 -7.98
N ALA A 6 -12.80 7.30 -7.58
CA ALA A 6 -12.17 5.97 -7.50
C ALA A 6 -11.84 5.38 -8.88
N GLY A 7 -12.54 5.81 -9.94
CA GLY A 7 -12.24 5.51 -11.33
C GLY A 7 -12.48 6.73 -12.21
N VAL A 8 -11.54 7.03 -13.10
CA VAL A 8 -11.63 8.11 -14.07
C VAL A 8 -11.43 7.52 -15.46
N TYR A 9 -12.34 7.83 -16.37
CA TYR A 9 -12.46 7.17 -17.66
C TYR A 9 -12.36 8.19 -18.79
N HIS A 10 -11.78 7.78 -19.91
CA HIS A 10 -11.71 8.57 -21.14
C HIS A 10 -12.09 7.69 -22.32
N ASN A 11 -13.14 8.08 -23.05
CA ASN A 11 -13.68 7.35 -24.22
C ASN A 11 -14.03 5.87 -23.94
N CYS A 12 -14.47 5.55 -22.73
CA CYS A 12 -14.98 4.23 -22.39
C CYS A 12 -16.15 4.32 -21.40
N SER A 13 -16.94 3.24 -21.35
CA SER A 13 -18.12 3.15 -20.50
C SER A 13 -17.73 3.15 -19.01
N THR A 14 -18.52 3.81 -18.18
CA THR A 14 -18.39 3.72 -16.71
C THR A 14 -18.65 2.30 -16.19
N ARG A 15 -19.26 1.41 -16.99
CA ARG A 15 -19.45 0.00 -16.64
C ARG A 15 -18.16 -0.81 -16.53
N PHE A 16 -17.02 -0.25 -16.97
CA PHE A 16 -15.72 -0.86 -16.75
C PHE A 16 -15.25 -0.82 -15.29
N ALA A 17 -15.89 -0.04 -14.40
CA ALA A 17 -15.61 -0.01 -12.96
C ALA A 17 -15.98 -1.34 -12.27
N ASP A 18 -15.11 -2.35 -12.38
CA ASP A 18 -15.36 -3.73 -11.97
C ASP A 18 -14.03 -4.52 -11.91
N GLY A 19 -13.80 -5.25 -10.81
CA GLY A 19 -12.54 -5.95 -10.55
C GLY A 19 -12.24 -7.07 -11.54
N PHE A 20 -13.24 -7.80 -12.06
CA PHE A 20 -12.99 -8.78 -13.11
C PHE A 20 -12.55 -8.10 -14.40
N ARG A 21 -13.20 -6.99 -14.78
CA ARG A 21 -12.81 -6.20 -15.96
C ARG A 21 -11.43 -5.55 -15.83
N TYR A 22 -10.96 -5.31 -14.60
CA TYR A 22 -9.63 -4.79 -14.29
C TYR A 22 -8.55 -5.87 -14.16
N GLY A 23 -8.92 -7.15 -14.24
CA GLY A 23 -7.98 -8.27 -14.16
C GLY A 23 -7.66 -8.74 -12.74
N PHE A 24 -8.46 -8.36 -11.73
CA PHE A 24 -8.32 -8.85 -10.35
C PHE A 24 -8.93 -10.25 -10.14
N GLY A 25 -9.60 -10.80 -11.15
CA GLY A 25 -10.29 -12.08 -11.12
C GLY A 25 -11.64 -12.02 -10.39
N ALA A 26 -11.69 -11.40 -9.21
CA ALA A 26 -12.93 -11.10 -8.50
C ALA A 26 -12.77 -9.81 -7.69
N GLU A 27 -13.89 -9.28 -7.21
CA GLU A 27 -13.88 -8.18 -6.24
C GLU A 27 -14.78 -8.52 -5.05
N VAL A 28 -14.43 -7.97 -3.89
CA VAL A 28 -15.34 -7.90 -2.74
C VAL A 28 -16.35 -6.77 -2.93
N GLY A 29 -15.93 -5.69 -3.59
CA GLY A 29 -16.77 -4.54 -3.94
C GLY A 29 -15.93 -3.35 -4.39
N ILE A 30 -16.58 -2.19 -4.52
CA ILE A 30 -15.95 -0.93 -4.91
C ILE A 30 -15.84 0.01 -3.71
N SER A 31 -14.63 0.45 -3.37
CA SER A 31 -14.40 1.47 -2.35
C SER A 31 -14.30 2.88 -2.96
N THR A 32 -15.08 3.83 -2.41
CA THR A 32 -15.04 5.25 -2.77
C THR A 32 -14.29 6.11 -1.76
N GLN A 33 -13.72 5.50 -0.71
CA GLN A 33 -12.95 6.19 0.32
C GLN A 33 -11.67 6.79 -0.27
N LYS A 34 -11.12 7.81 0.40
CA LYS A 34 -9.83 8.40 0.01
C LYS A 34 -8.63 7.61 0.55
N MET A 35 -8.78 6.95 1.70
CA MET A 35 -7.76 6.03 2.22
C MET A 35 -7.88 4.66 1.55
N PRO A 36 -6.78 3.90 1.43
CA PRO A 36 -6.81 2.56 0.85
C PRO A 36 -7.73 1.59 1.63
N PRO A 37 -8.30 0.58 0.95
CA PRO A 37 -8.31 0.39 -0.51
C PRO A 37 -9.30 1.33 -1.22
N ARG A 38 -9.03 1.74 -2.48
CA ARG A 38 -9.88 2.64 -3.31
C ARG A 38 -10.05 2.08 -4.73
N GLY A 39 -11.27 2.11 -5.26
CA GLY A 39 -11.63 1.44 -6.52
C GLY A 39 -12.11 0.00 -6.27
N PRO A 40 -12.12 -0.86 -7.31
CA PRO A 40 -12.37 -2.30 -7.15
C PRO A 40 -11.40 -2.92 -6.14
N VAL A 41 -11.93 -3.65 -5.17
CA VAL A 41 -11.15 -4.23 -4.07
C VAL A 41 -10.94 -5.73 -4.32
N GLY A 42 -9.73 -6.08 -4.77
CA GLY A 42 -9.24 -7.46 -4.87
C GLY A 42 -8.58 -7.94 -3.57
N LEU A 43 -7.80 -9.02 -3.67
CA LEU A 43 -7.13 -9.67 -2.52
C LEU A 43 -6.18 -8.71 -1.79
N GLU A 44 -5.46 -7.88 -2.54
CA GLU A 44 -4.48 -6.91 -2.04
C GLU A 44 -5.12 -5.86 -1.12
N GLY A 45 -6.40 -5.55 -1.33
CA GLY A 45 -7.13 -4.62 -0.47
C GLY A 45 -7.61 -5.23 0.85
N LEU A 46 -7.46 -6.55 1.03
CA LEU A 46 -7.84 -7.28 2.24
C LEU A 46 -6.64 -7.65 3.12
N VAL A 47 -5.42 -7.35 2.66
CA VAL A 47 -4.20 -7.59 3.42
C VAL A 47 -3.68 -6.29 4.03
N THR A 48 -2.89 -6.44 5.08
CA THR A 48 -2.12 -5.36 5.70
C THR A 48 -0.67 -5.81 5.84
N TYR A 49 0.21 -4.88 6.17
CA TYR A 49 1.62 -5.17 6.40
C TYR A 49 1.95 -5.22 7.89
N LYS A 50 3.05 -5.89 8.21
CA LYS A 50 3.69 -5.84 9.52
C LYS A 50 5.18 -5.59 9.32
N TYR A 51 5.78 -4.81 10.20
CA TYR A 51 7.23 -4.69 10.25
C TYR A 51 7.79 -5.88 11.00
N GLN A 52 8.82 -6.51 10.44
CA GLN A 52 9.55 -7.59 11.07
C GLN A 52 11.01 -7.16 11.19
N LEU A 53 11.51 -7.13 12.43
CA LEU A 53 12.90 -6.79 12.73
C LEU A 53 13.55 -8.03 13.35
N VAL A 54 14.75 -8.35 12.86
CA VAL A 54 15.59 -9.42 13.40
C VAL A 54 16.85 -8.76 13.94
N GLY A 55 17.15 -9.01 15.20
CA GLY A 55 18.31 -8.42 15.87
C GLY A 55 18.89 -9.36 16.91
N ASP A 56 20.10 -9.04 17.35
CA ASP A 56 20.86 -9.79 18.36
C ASP A 56 21.11 -8.89 19.59
N GLY A 57 20.06 -8.66 20.37
CA GLY A 57 20.13 -7.81 21.58
C GLY A 57 20.27 -6.30 21.32
N HIS A 58 19.97 -5.82 20.11
CA HIS A 58 20.03 -4.40 19.78
C HIS A 58 19.07 -3.57 20.64
N ILE A 59 19.57 -2.45 21.18
CA ILE A 59 18.78 -1.46 21.92
C ILE A 59 18.87 -0.09 21.23
N ALA A 60 17.81 0.71 21.30
CA ALA A 60 17.76 2.04 20.67
C ALA A 60 18.84 2.99 21.21
N ALA A 61 19.20 2.87 22.49
CA ALA A 61 20.21 3.72 23.12
C ALA A 61 21.57 3.68 22.41
N THR A 62 21.96 2.52 21.86
CA THR A 62 23.23 2.35 21.13
C THR A 62 23.35 3.25 19.90
N TYR A 63 22.22 3.75 19.37
CA TYR A 63 22.16 4.54 18.15
C TYR A 63 21.89 6.03 18.41
N THR A 64 22.06 6.50 19.65
CA THR A 64 21.82 7.90 20.04
C THR A 64 22.93 8.43 20.95
N GLY A 65 23.16 9.74 20.97
CA GLY A 65 24.18 10.38 21.81
C GLY A 65 25.53 10.59 21.12
N ALA A 66 26.53 11.02 21.90
CA ALA A 66 27.83 11.49 21.37
C ALA A 66 28.65 10.40 20.65
N ASN A 67 28.45 9.12 21.01
CA ASN A 67 29.17 7.97 20.45
C ASN A 67 28.20 6.95 19.80
N ALA A 68 27.14 7.45 19.16
CA ALA A 68 26.13 6.61 18.53
C ALA A 68 26.71 5.72 17.43
N LYS A 69 26.28 4.45 17.38
CA LYS A 69 26.51 3.58 16.22
C LYS A 69 25.69 4.12 15.03
N PRO A 70 26.27 4.21 13.82
CA PRO A 70 25.53 4.69 12.64
C PRO A 70 24.49 3.65 12.20
N PHE A 71 23.35 4.13 11.71
CA PHE A 71 22.43 3.32 10.91
C PHE A 71 23.01 3.15 9.50
N THR A 72 22.85 1.98 8.91
CA THR A 72 23.28 1.74 7.53
C THR A 72 22.23 2.22 6.53
N HIS A 73 20.93 2.06 6.85
CA HIS A 73 19.81 2.33 5.94
C HIS A 73 20.03 1.77 4.53
N GLN A 74 20.71 0.65 4.45
CA GLN A 74 20.99 -0.02 3.19
C GLN A 74 19.78 -0.87 2.84
N ASP A 75 19.20 -0.62 1.67
CA ASP A 75 18.16 -1.48 1.12
C ASP A 75 18.75 -2.88 0.85
N LEU A 76 17.95 -3.90 1.17
CA LEU A 76 18.30 -5.29 0.88
C LEU A 76 17.69 -5.62 -0.48
N ASP A 77 18.55 -5.84 -1.49
CA ASP A 77 18.14 -6.27 -2.84
C ASP A 77 17.40 -7.63 -2.83
#